data_AF-A0A2Z6Q5P2-F1
#
_entry.id   AF-A0A2Z6Q5P2-F1
#
_cell.length_a   1.000
_cell.length_b   1.000
_cell.length_c   1.000
_cell.angle_alpha   90.00
_cell.angle_beta   90.00
_cell.angle_gamma   90.00
#
_symmetry.space_group_name_H-M   'P 1'
#
loop_
_entity.id
_entity.type
_entity.pdbx_description
1 polymer ?
#
loop_
_entity_poly.entity_id
_entity_poly.type
_entity_poly.pdbx_seq_one_letter_code
_entity_poly.pdbx_strand_id
1 'polypeptide(L)'
;MAHLIKIILCNHKVGPPTPLGIIADQHKGQTLGLGQYLNSRYLHLTPIEHLQHIYKLCQVHYKRNIVKNKHFSSEIRSAMYFLIPTLNTQEVLMIVLNKIQLCDEPGAAAWTKDKLDPWVLSVRTIQADKRAEKRRKASKL
;
A
#
# COMPACT_ATOMS: atom_id res chain seq x y z
N MET A 1 8.36 -29.06 -5.12
CA MET A 1 9.06 -27.82 -5.45
C MET A 1 8.43 -26.68 -4.66
N ALA A 2 9.06 -26.25 -3.56
CA ALA A 2 8.57 -25.14 -2.75
C ALA A 2 9.06 -23.82 -3.36
N HIS A 3 8.19 -23.11 -4.07
CA HIS A 3 8.48 -21.74 -4.49
C HIS A 3 8.55 -20.86 -3.25
N LEU A 4 9.75 -20.47 -2.83
CA LEU A 4 9.97 -19.44 -1.83
C LEU A 4 9.29 -18.15 -2.31
N ILE A 5 8.17 -17.77 -1.69
CA ILE A 5 7.56 -16.46 -1.87
C ILE A 5 8.54 -15.45 -1.28
N LYS A 6 9.28 -14.77 -2.15
CA LYS A 6 10.21 -13.71 -1.76
C LYS A 6 9.38 -12.46 -1.42
N ILE A 7 8.89 -12.38 -0.20
CA ILE A 7 8.25 -11.17 0.32
C ILE A 7 9.34 -10.11 0.43
N ILE A 8 9.27 -9.05 -0.37
CA ILE A 8 10.15 -7.89 -0.20
C ILE A 8 9.66 -7.13 1.03
N LEU A 9 10.13 -7.56 2.20
CA LEU A 9 9.93 -6.85 3.45
C LEU A 9 10.69 -5.53 3.37
N CYS A 10 9.97 -4.42 3.53
CA CYS A 10 10.60 -3.12 3.57
C CYS A 10 11.22 -2.93 4.96
N ASN A 11 12.55 -3.08 5.06
CA ASN A 11 13.31 -2.73 6.25
C ASN A 11 13.36 -1.20 6.44
N HIS A 12 12.22 -0.59 6.75
CA HIS A 12 12.21 0.74 7.35
C HIS A 12 12.44 0.57 8.86
N LYS A 13 13.30 1.40 9.47
CA LYS A 13 13.44 1.45 10.93
C LYS A 13 12.13 1.94 11.53
N VAL A 14 11.21 1.02 11.79
CA VAL A 14 9.97 1.29 12.51
C VAL A 14 10.34 1.46 13.98
N GLY A 15 9.89 2.56 14.60
CA GLY A 15 9.98 2.70 16.05
C GLY A 15 9.25 1.55 16.78
N PRO A 16 9.45 1.41 18.11
CA PRO A 16 8.95 0.28 18.89
C PRO A 16 7.41 0.12 18.82
N PRO A 17 6.89 -1.08 19.13
CA PRO A 17 6.19 -1.93 18.18
C PRO A 17 4.75 -1.44 17.96
N THR A 18 4.42 -1.10 16.72
CA THR A 18 3.02 -1.15 16.28
C THR A 18 2.69 -2.57 15.85
N PRO A 19 1.43 -3.03 16.03
CA PRO A 19 1.05 -4.45 15.97
C PRO A 19 1.50 -5.13 14.68
N LEU A 20 1.95 -6.37 14.85
CA LEU A 20 2.50 -7.33 13.88
C LEU A 20 1.87 -7.15 12.49
N GLY A 21 2.58 -6.44 11.60
CA GLY A 21 2.09 -6.21 10.24
C GLY A 21 3.24 -6.19 9.26
N ILE A 22 3.01 -6.74 8.08
CA ILE A 22 3.99 -6.86 7.01
C ILE A 22 3.92 -5.61 6.15
N ILE A 23 5.03 -4.85 6.11
CA ILE A 23 5.17 -3.69 5.21
C ILE A 23 5.84 -4.16 3.91
N ALA A 24 5.12 -4.08 2.80
CA ALA A 24 5.59 -4.55 1.50
C ALA A 24 5.23 -3.60 0.35
N ASP A 25 5.87 -3.83 -0.80
CA ASP A 25 5.46 -3.26 -2.09
C ASP A 25 4.16 -3.92 -2.56
N GLN A 26 3.27 -3.14 -3.20
CA GLN A 26 1.93 -3.55 -3.64
C GLN A 26 1.97 -4.46 -4.87
N HIS A 27 2.81 -5.50 -4.85
CA HIS A 27 2.93 -6.44 -5.94
C HIS A 27 1.88 -7.55 -5.80
N LYS A 28 0.79 -7.45 -6.57
CA LYS A 28 -0.39 -8.34 -6.50
C LYS A 28 -0.05 -9.83 -6.36
N GLY A 29 0.83 -10.37 -7.21
CA GLY A 29 1.19 -11.80 -7.15
C GLY A 29 1.90 -12.23 -5.86
N GLN A 30 2.73 -11.35 -5.28
CA GLN A 30 3.43 -11.67 -4.03
C GLN A 30 2.46 -11.59 -2.85
N THR A 31 1.59 -10.58 -2.85
CA THR A 31 0.59 -10.39 -1.82
C THR A 31 -0.42 -11.53 -1.80
N LEU A 32 -0.94 -11.94 -2.96
CA LEU A 32 -1.85 -13.09 -3.03
C LEU A 32 -1.16 -14.40 -2.59
N GLY A 33 0.10 -14.61 -2.96
CA GLY A 33 0.88 -15.75 -2.47
C GLY A 33 1.03 -15.75 -0.95
N LEU A 34 1.27 -14.58 -0.34
CA LEU A 34 1.29 -14.43 1.12
C LEU A 34 -0.06 -14.78 1.74
N GLY A 35 -1.17 -14.29 1.18
CA GLY A 35 -2.51 -14.62 1.65
C GLY A 35 -2.78 -16.13 1.61
N GLN A 36 -2.40 -16.80 0.51
CA GLN A 36 -2.53 -18.25 0.36
C GLN A 36 -1.67 -19.01 1.38
N TYR A 37 -0.42 -18.57 1.58
CA TYR A 37 0.46 -19.15 2.59
C TYR A 37 -0.14 -19.04 4.00
N LEU A 38 -0.69 -17.87 4.35
CA LEU A 38 -1.31 -17.66 5.66
C LEU A 38 -2.56 -18.52 5.84
N ASN A 39 -3.42 -18.57 4.84
CA ASN A 39 -4.61 -19.43 4.87
C ASN A 39 -4.22 -20.90 5.06
N SER A 40 -3.15 -21.38 4.42
CA SER A 40 -2.65 -22.76 4.61
C SER A 40 -2.17 -23.07 6.04
N ARG A 41 -1.78 -22.05 6.82
CA ARG A 41 -1.33 -22.18 8.22
C ARG A 41 -2.42 -21.85 9.23
N TYR A 42 -3.35 -21.00 8.84
CA TYR A 42 -4.35 -20.37 9.69
C TYR A 42 -5.71 -20.39 8.97
N LEU A 43 -6.42 -21.51 9.08
CA LEU A 43 -7.63 -21.81 8.30
C LEU A 43 -8.89 -21.01 8.72
N HIS A 44 -8.79 -20.17 9.76
CA HIS A 44 -9.92 -19.41 10.30
C HIS A 44 -10.28 -18.15 9.50
N LEU A 45 -9.46 -17.77 8.51
CA LEU A 45 -9.69 -16.65 7.61
C LEU A 45 -9.31 -17.03 6.19
N THR A 46 -10.01 -16.46 5.21
CA THR A 46 -9.67 -16.54 3.80
C THR A 46 -8.34 -15.85 3.50
N PRO A 47 -7.67 -16.16 2.36
CA PRO A 47 -6.45 -15.47 1.96
C PRO A 47 -6.56 -13.95 1.93
N ILE A 48 -7.72 -13.43 1.51
CA ILE A 48 -7.96 -11.98 1.45
C ILE A 48 -8.08 -11.41 2.86
N GLU A 49 -8.90 -11.99 3.73
CA GLU A 49 -9.07 -11.52 5.11
C GLU A 49 -7.74 -11.47 5.86
N HIS A 50 -6.89 -12.50 5.71
CA HIS A 50 -5.52 -12.47 6.26
C HIS A 50 -4.75 -11.21 5.85
N LEU A 51 -4.77 -10.89 4.55
CA LEU A 51 -4.11 -9.70 4.02
C LEU A 51 -4.72 -8.41 4.58
N GLN A 52 -6.05 -8.34 4.74
CA GLN A 52 -6.71 -7.17 5.32
C GLN A 52 -6.24 -6.87 6.76
N HIS A 53 -5.87 -7.91 7.52
CA HIS A 53 -5.40 -7.74 8.89
C HIS A 53 -3.91 -7.40 9.02
N ILE A 54 -3.06 -8.03 8.21
CA ILE A 54 -1.61 -7.96 8.41
C ILE A 54 -0.88 -7.07 7.42
N TYR A 55 -1.43 -6.87 6.22
CA TYR A 55 -0.72 -6.24 5.13
C TYR A 55 -0.76 -4.72 5.25
N LYS A 56 0.40 -4.09 5.15
CA LYS A 56 0.57 -2.64 5.21
C LYS A 56 1.35 -2.16 3.98
N LEU A 57 0.84 -1.13 3.32
CA LEU A 57 1.44 -0.62 2.10
C LEU A 57 2.65 0.26 2.42
N CYS A 58 3.79 -0.03 1.80
CA CYS A 58 4.97 0.81 1.89
C CYS A 58 4.78 2.11 1.11
N GLN A 59 4.65 3.24 1.82
CA GLN A 59 4.51 4.55 1.18
C GLN A 59 5.69 4.90 0.26
N VAL A 60 6.91 4.48 0.60
CA VAL A 60 8.10 4.79 -0.21
C VAL A 60 8.02 4.09 -1.57
N HIS A 61 7.68 2.80 -1.58
CA HIS A 61 7.52 2.05 -2.83
C HIS A 61 6.31 2.52 -3.63
N TYR A 62 5.20 2.82 -2.95
CA TYR A 62 4.02 3.38 -3.61
C TYR A 62 4.33 4.72 -4.30
N LYS A 63 5.02 5.65 -3.60
CA LYS A 63 5.47 6.92 -4.21
C LYS A 63 6.39 6.69 -5.40
N ARG A 64 7.38 5.80 -5.26
CA ARG A 64 8.30 5.45 -6.35
C ARG A 64 7.56 4.86 -7.55
N ASN A 65 6.51 4.06 -7.33
CA ASN A 65 5.67 3.53 -8.40
C ASN A 65 4.97 4.66 -9.16
N ILE A 66 4.36 5.62 -8.46
CA ILE A 66 3.74 6.79 -9.10
C ILE A 66 4.75 7.63 -9.90
N VAL A 67 5.96 7.89 -9.36
CA VAL A 67 7.01 8.61 -10.09
C VAL A 67 7.36 7.92 -11.42
N LYS A 68 7.33 6.58 -11.46
CA LYS A 68 7.63 5.81 -12.67
C LYS A 68 6.53 5.90 -13.73
N ASN A 69 5.29 6.18 -13.34
CA ASN A 69 4.17 6.35 -14.27
C ASN A 69 4.19 7.74 -14.93
N LYS A 70 5.28 8.07 -15.64
CA LYS A 70 5.52 9.37 -16.28
C LYS A 70 4.52 9.71 -17.40
N HIS A 71 3.81 8.71 -17.92
CA HIS A 71 2.77 8.89 -18.94
C HIS A 71 1.54 9.62 -18.39
N PHE A 72 1.31 9.56 -17.07
CA PHE A 72 0.22 10.31 -16.45
C PHE A 72 0.58 11.78 -16.28
N SER A 73 -0.41 12.66 -16.46
CA SER A 73 -0.29 14.08 -16.21
C SER A 73 0.13 14.36 -14.76
N SER A 74 0.64 15.57 -14.50
CA SER A 74 0.94 16.00 -13.13
C SER A 74 -0.31 16.03 -12.25
N GLU A 75 -1.48 16.31 -12.82
CA GLU A 75 -2.74 16.33 -12.09
C GLU A 75 -3.15 14.91 -11.64
N ILE A 76 -3.16 13.95 -12.57
CA ILE A 76 -3.51 12.56 -12.24
C ILE A 76 -2.49 11.95 -11.29
N ARG A 77 -1.18 12.20 -11.48
CA ARG A 77 -0.17 11.75 -10.51
C ARG A 77 -0.37 12.37 -9.13
N SER A 78 -0.77 13.64 -9.05
CA SER A 78 -1.07 14.30 -7.77
C SER A 78 -2.29 13.68 -7.08
N ALA A 79 -3.33 13.34 -7.84
CA ALA A 79 -4.49 12.59 -7.33
C ALA A 79 -4.07 11.19 -6.84
N MET A 80 -3.22 10.47 -7.58
CA MET A 80 -2.68 9.18 -7.16
C MET A 80 -1.84 9.26 -5.89
N TYR A 81 -1.08 10.35 -5.70
CA TYR A 81 -0.32 10.60 -4.47
C TYR A 81 -1.22 10.83 -3.27
N PHE A 82 -2.37 11.46 -3.49
CA PHE A 82 -3.37 11.75 -2.44
C PHE A 82 -4.04 10.46 -1.90
N LEU A 83 -3.94 9.35 -2.65
CA LEU A 83 -4.38 8.02 -2.23
C LEU A 83 -3.43 7.35 -1.21
N ILE A 84 -2.24 7.90 -0.99
CA ILE A 84 -1.44 7.59 0.21
C ILE A 84 -2.22 8.17 1.38
N PRO A 85 -2.57 7.41 2.42
CA PRO A 85 -3.62 7.76 3.35
C PRO A 85 -3.18 8.95 4.20
N THR A 86 -3.54 10.10 3.65
CA THR A 86 -3.95 11.33 4.31
C THR A 86 -5.46 11.43 4.34
N LEU A 87 -6.18 10.44 3.78
CA LEU A 87 -7.64 10.39 3.69
C LEU A 87 -8.23 9.55 4.80
N ASN A 88 -9.05 10.20 5.61
CA ASN A 88 -9.58 9.65 6.85
C ASN A 88 -10.92 8.93 6.64
N THR A 89 -11.49 8.96 5.42
CA THR A 89 -12.79 8.39 5.09
C THR A 89 -12.80 7.68 3.73
N GLN A 90 -13.53 6.56 3.67
CA GLN A 90 -13.73 5.75 2.46
C GLN A 90 -14.36 6.56 1.32
N GLU A 91 -15.19 7.54 1.64
CA GLU A 91 -15.88 8.39 0.68
C GLU A 91 -14.90 9.24 -0.15
N VAL A 92 -13.93 9.88 0.50
CA VAL A 92 -12.94 10.71 -0.22
C VAL A 92 -12.01 9.84 -1.07
N LEU A 93 -11.70 8.63 -0.60
CA LEU A 93 -10.98 7.63 -1.40
C LEU A 93 -11.73 7.31 -2.70
N MET A 94 -13.04 7.04 -2.61
CA MET A 94 -13.86 6.74 -3.78
C MET A 94 -13.98 7.91 -4.74
N ILE A 95 -14.09 9.15 -4.25
CA ILE A 95 -14.11 10.36 -5.10
C ILE A 95 -12.83 10.47 -5.94
N VAL A 96 -11.67 10.25 -5.31
CA VAL A 96 -10.37 10.35 -5.99
C VAL A 96 -10.19 9.21 -7.00
N LEU A 97 -10.58 7.98 -6.64
CA LEU A 97 -10.55 6.85 -7.56
C LEU A 97 -11.45 7.07 -8.77
N ASN A 98 -12.67 7.59 -8.57
CA ASN A 98 -13.59 7.93 -9.66
C ASN A 98 -12.99 9.00 -10.58
N LYS A 99 -12.35 10.04 -10.01
CA LYS A 99 -11.66 11.07 -10.80
C LYS A 99 -10.57 10.48 -11.70
N ILE A 100 -9.77 9.54 -11.18
CA ILE A 100 -8.71 8.87 -11.95
C ILE A 100 -9.33 7.89 -12.98
N GLN A 101 -10.38 7.16 -12.63
CA GLN A 101 -11.02 6.21 -13.53
C GLN A 101 -11.67 6.87 -14.74
N LEU A 102 -12.27 8.05 -14.53
CA LEU A 102 -12.99 8.81 -15.56
C LEU A 102 -12.08 9.72 -16.39
N CYS A 103 -10.77 9.73 -16.15
CA CYS A 103 -9.87 10.51 -17.01
C CYS A 103 -9.57 9.75 -18.31
N ASP A 104 -9.35 10.50 -19.39
CA ASP A 104 -9.06 9.94 -20.71
C ASP A 104 -7.60 9.47 -20.87
N GLU A 105 -6.83 9.40 -19.78
CA GLU A 105 -5.43 9.03 -19.83
C GLU A 105 -5.26 7.50 -19.96
N PRO A 106 -4.54 7.01 -20.99
CA PRO A 106 -4.34 5.59 -21.20
C PRO A 106 -3.78 4.89 -19.96
N GLY A 107 -4.43 3.81 -19.54
CA GLY A 107 -4.01 3.02 -18.38
C GLY A 107 -4.56 3.48 -17.03
N ALA A 108 -5.22 4.65 -16.96
CA ALA A 108 -5.79 5.15 -15.70
C ALA A 108 -6.91 4.23 -15.17
N ALA A 109 -7.83 3.80 -16.04
CA ALA A 109 -8.89 2.86 -15.68
C ALA A 109 -8.35 1.50 -15.19
N ALA A 110 -7.31 0.98 -15.86
CA ALA A 110 -6.65 -0.27 -15.45
C ALA A 110 -5.95 -0.13 -14.10
N TRP A 111 -5.28 1.01 -13.88
CA TRP A 111 -4.66 1.33 -12.60
C TRP A 111 -5.69 1.44 -11.48
N THR A 112 -6.81 2.14 -11.69
CA THR A 112 -7.89 2.26 -10.69
C THR A 112 -8.51 0.90 -10.36
N LYS A 113 -8.71 0.05 -11.37
CA LYS A 113 -9.22 -1.31 -11.16
C LYS A 113 -8.31 -2.14 -10.23
N ASP A 114 -7.00 -2.00 -10.35
CA ASP A 114 -6.03 -2.63 -9.42
C ASP A 114 -6.17 -2.09 -7.98
N LYS A 115 -6.53 -0.82 -7.83
CA LYS A 115 -6.70 -0.19 -6.50
C LYS A 115 -8.04 -0.47 -5.83
N LEU A 116 -9.03 -0.91 -6.59
CA LEU A 116 -10.35 -1.32 -6.08
C LEU A 116 -10.36 -2.75 -5.52
N ASP A 117 -9.26 -3.51 -5.61
CA ASP A 117 -9.17 -4.83 -5.01
C ASP A 117 -9.45 -4.75 -3.49
N PRO A 118 -10.29 -5.63 -2.90
CA PRO A 118 -10.70 -5.53 -1.50
C PRO A 118 -9.55 -5.55 -0.49
N TRP A 119 -8.49 -6.30 -0.78
CA TRP A 119 -7.29 -6.31 0.05
C TRP A 119 -6.54 -4.98 -0.03
N VAL A 120 -6.54 -4.30 -1.19
CA VAL A 120 -5.92 -2.97 -1.38
C VAL A 120 -6.67 -1.90 -0.61
N LEU A 121 -8.00 -1.88 -0.73
CA LEU A 121 -8.85 -0.91 -0.04
C LEU A 121 -8.75 -1.02 1.48
N SER A 122 -8.53 -2.23 1.99
CA SER A 122 -8.33 -2.48 3.42
C SER A 122 -6.96 -2.07 3.95
N VAL A 123 -5.98 -1.82 3.06
CA VAL A 123 -4.60 -1.58 3.48
C VAL A 123 -4.51 -0.24 4.19
N ARG A 124 -4.27 -0.29 5.49
CA ARG A 124 -3.82 0.87 6.25
C ARG A 124 -2.34 1.11 5.96
N THR A 125 -1.97 2.26 5.39
CA THR A 125 -0.53 2.60 5.38
C THR A 125 -0.12 3.07 6.77
N ILE A 126 1.07 2.66 7.18
CA ILE A 126 1.80 3.35 8.24
C ILE A 126 2.69 4.39 7.56
N GLN A 127 2.58 5.66 7.97
CA GLN A 127 3.68 6.60 7.71
C GLN A 127 4.93 6.01 8.36
N ALA A 128 5.98 5.75 7.58
CA ALA A 128 7.30 5.61 8.17
C ALA A 128 7.53 6.87 9.00
N ASP A 129 7.60 6.71 10.32
CA ASP A 129 7.32 7.77 11.27
C ASP A 129 8.32 8.93 11.14
N LYS A 130 7.95 9.98 10.40
CA LYS A 130 8.76 11.20 10.28
C LYS A 130 8.85 11.95 11.62
N ARG A 131 7.98 11.67 12.62
CA ARG A 131 8.11 12.26 13.97
C ARG A 131 9.31 11.67 14.72
N ALA A 132 9.65 10.41 14.50
CA ALA A 132 10.84 9.78 15.11
C ALA A 132 12.14 10.43 14.59
N GLU A 133 12.21 10.78 13.30
CA GLU A 133 13.34 11.49 12.68
C GLU A 133 13.50 12.92 13.26
N LYS A 134 12.39 13.65 13.40
CA LYS A 134 12.39 15.04 13.92
C LYS A 134 12.76 15.09 15.41
N ARG A 135 12.30 14.13 16.22
CA ARG A 135 12.67 14.00 17.65
C ARG A 135 14.15 13.66 17.85
N ARG A 136 14.74 12.86 16.96
CA ARG A 136 16.19 12.54 16.98
C ARG A 136 17.09 13.70 16.58
N LYS A 137 16.63 14.58 15.68
CA LYS A 137 17.35 15.81 15.34
C LYS A 137 17.23 16.86 16.45
N ALA A 138 16.13 16.88 17.18
CA ALA A 138 15.93 17.73 18.35
C ALA A 138 16.67 17.24 19.60
N SER A 139 16.99 15.94 19.71
CA SER A 139 17.78 15.37 20.81
C SER A 139 19.29 15.31 20.54
N LYS A 140 19.73 15.93 19.44
CA LYS A 140 21.14 16.09 19.04
C LYS A 140 21.58 17.57 19.00
N LEU A 141 20.71 18.44 19.50
CA LEU A 141 20.95 19.83 19.89
C LEU A 141 20.84 19.87 21.42
#